data_AF-A0A1E1W6T1-F1
#
_entry.id   AF-A0A1E1W6T1-F1
#
_cell.length_a   1.000
_cell.length_b   1.000
_cell.length_c   1.000
_cell.angle_alpha   90.00
_cell.angle_beta   90.00
_cell.angle_gamma   90.00
#
_symmetry.space_group_name_H-M   'P 1'
#
loop_
_entity.id
_entity.type
_entity.pdbx_description
1 polymer ?
#
loop_
_entity_poly.entity_id
_entity_poly.type
_entity_poly.pdbx_seq_one_letter_code
_entity_poly.pdbx_strand_id
1 'polypeptide(L)'
;THHVLAAGLGAAAAADDWLLAHGRSCALFVALKENPEIIYKDHNEEKVEKVLLAYLQSDKTPIVCNGIRGIGYLMRYLLMNDRPIPPQILSQFARSMNHSSNEVKQLMARAAGMVALEAPVVAK
;
A
#
# COMPACT_ATOMS: atom_id res chain seq x y z
N THR A 1 10.12 -26.52 -39.92
CA THR A 1 9.22 -26.41 -38.75
C THR A 1 9.93 -25.63 -37.64
N HIS A 2 9.99 -24.29 -37.73
CA HIS A 2 10.72 -23.44 -36.77
C HIS A 2 9.96 -22.14 -36.41
N HIS A 3 8.64 -22.20 -36.21
CA HIS A 3 7.83 -21.01 -35.89
C HIS A 3 7.04 -21.09 -34.57
N VAL A 4 7.25 -22.10 -33.73
CA VAL A 4 6.40 -22.31 -32.54
C VAL A 4 7.08 -21.93 -31.20
N LEU A 5 8.39 -21.71 -31.16
CA LEU A 5 9.12 -21.43 -29.90
C LEU A 5 9.21 -19.95 -29.50
N ALA A 6 8.85 -18.99 -30.37
CA ALA A 6 8.97 -17.57 -30.07
C ALA A 6 7.72 -16.96 -29.37
N ALA A 7 6.58 -17.63 -29.40
CA ALA A 7 5.32 -17.08 -28.87
C ALA A 7 5.20 -17.17 -27.33
N GLY A 8 6.04 -17.97 -26.66
CA GLY A 8 5.97 -18.18 -25.21
C GLY A 8 6.75 -17.17 -24.35
N LEU A 9 7.72 -16.45 -24.92
CA LEU A 9 8.62 -15.56 -24.17
C LEU A 9 8.02 -14.18 -23.86
N GLY A 10 7.07 -13.70 -24.66
CA GLY A 10 6.45 -12.37 -24.46
C GLY A 10 5.40 -12.33 -23.34
N ALA A 11 4.70 -13.44 -23.11
CA ALA A 11 3.67 -13.53 -22.06
C ALA A 11 4.25 -13.74 -20.67
N ALA A 12 5.42 -14.39 -20.56
CA ALA A 12 6.12 -14.59 -19.29
C ALA A 12 6.61 -13.25 -18.71
N ALA A 13 7.19 -12.37 -19.52
CA ALA A 13 7.75 -11.10 -19.04
C ALA A 13 6.71 -10.14 -18.42
N ALA A 14 5.48 -10.11 -18.97
CA ALA A 14 4.39 -9.29 -18.42
C ALA A 14 3.69 -9.94 -17.21
N ALA A 15 3.61 -11.28 -17.18
CA ALA A 15 3.15 -12.01 -16.00
C ALA A 15 4.14 -11.87 -14.83
N ASP A 16 5.44 -11.74 -15.13
CA ASP A 16 6.51 -11.56 -14.15
C ASP A 16 6.46 -10.16 -13.50
N ASP A 17 6.15 -9.12 -14.27
CA ASP A 17 6.18 -7.73 -13.77
C ASP A 17 5.09 -7.45 -12.71
N TRP A 18 3.85 -7.90 -12.93
CA TRP A 18 2.80 -7.70 -11.93
C TRP A 18 3.00 -8.59 -10.69
N LEU A 19 3.53 -9.81 -10.87
CA LEU A 19 3.81 -10.71 -9.76
C LEU A 19 4.97 -10.18 -8.91
N LEU A 20 5.99 -9.61 -9.55
CA LEU A 20 7.08 -8.90 -8.89
C LEU A 20 6.57 -7.66 -8.15
N ALA A 21 5.70 -6.87 -8.78
CA ALA A 21 5.06 -5.72 -8.12
C ALA A 21 4.23 -6.16 -6.90
N HIS A 22 3.49 -7.26 -7.02
CA HIS A 22 2.77 -7.87 -5.90
C HIS A 22 3.73 -8.29 -4.78
N GLY A 23 4.81 -9.01 -5.08
CA GLY A 23 5.84 -9.40 -4.11
C GLY A 23 6.48 -8.21 -3.40
N ARG A 24 6.81 -7.15 -4.14
CA ARG A 24 7.33 -5.88 -3.57
C ARG A 24 6.30 -5.20 -2.66
N SER A 25 5.03 -5.17 -3.07
CA SER A 25 3.96 -4.61 -2.24
C SER A 25 3.76 -5.40 -0.94
N CYS A 26 3.88 -6.73 -1.00
CA CYS A 26 3.87 -7.60 0.18
C CYS A 26 5.03 -7.28 1.12
N ALA A 27 6.25 -7.24 0.58
CA ALA A 27 7.44 -6.96 1.36
C ALA A 27 7.35 -5.59 2.06
N LEU A 28 6.88 -4.56 1.36
CA LEU A 28 6.78 -3.23 1.93
C LEU A 28 5.75 -3.15 3.08
N PHE A 29 4.54 -3.70 2.93
CA PHE A 29 3.56 -3.60 4.02
C PHE A 29 4.00 -4.40 5.24
N VAL A 30 4.67 -5.54 5.06
CA VAL A 30 5.22 -6.33 6.16
C VAL A 30 6.35 -5.55 6.84
N ALA A 31 7.25 -4.95 6.06
CA ALA A 31 8.34 -4.16 6.63
C ALA A 31 7.82 -2.95 7.43
N LEU A 32 6.78 -2.26 6.95
CA LEU A 32 6.10 -1.18 7.67
C LEU A 32 5.36 -1.65 8.92
N LYS A 33 4.85 -2.90 8.93
CA LYS A 33 4.19 -3.48 10.10
C LYS A 33 5.20 -3.80 11.21
N GLU A 34 6.33 -4.39 10.83
CA GLU A 34 7.28 -4.96 11.79
C GLU A 34 8.34 -3.95 12.25
N ASN A 35 8.83 -3.07 11.36
CA ASN A 35 9.93 -2.14 11.66
C ASN A 35 9.72 -0.76 10.99
N PRO A 36 8.59 -0.06 11.25
CA PRO A 36 8.27 1.20 10.59
C PRO A 36 9.35 2.28 10.78
N GLU A 37 10.02 2.34 11.92
CA GLU A 37 11.08 3.30 12.25
C GLU A 37 12.37 3.12 11.43
N ILE A 38 12.62 1.91 10.93
CA ILE A 38 13.74 1.62 10.04
C ILE A 38 13.38 1.99 8.59
N ILE A 39 12.14 1.68 8.19
CA ILE A 39 11.67 1.87 6.81
C ILE A 39 11.34 3.34 6.53
N TYR A 40 10.66 4.00 7.46
CA TYR A 40 10.18 5.38 7.35
C TYR A 40 11.09 6.34 8.13
N LYS A 41 12.23 6.66 7.51
CA LYS A 41 13.29 7.50 8.08
C LYS A 41 13.75 8.52 7.06
N ASP A 42 13.94 9.78 7.48
CA ASP A 42 14.39 10.98 6.76
C ASP A 42 14.52 10.85 5.22
N HIS A 43 15.54 10.13 4.72
CA HIS A 43 15.86 10.02 3.30
C HIS A 43 14.93 9.08 2.49
N ASN A 44 14.10 8.29 3.16
CA ASN A 44 13.20 7.30 2.55
C ASN A 44 11.73 7.65 2.66
N GLU A 45 11.33 8.63 3.48
CA GLU A 45 9.92 8.96 3.73
C GLU A 45 9.16 9.23 2.42
N GLU A 46 9.65 10.18 1.62
CA GLU A 46 9.04 10.54 0.34
C GLU A 46 8.99 9.35 -0.65
N LYS A 47 10.02 8.49 -0.65
CA LYS A 47 10.04 7.30 -1.50
C LYS A 47 8.98 6.30 -1.07
N VAL A 48 8.86 6.04 0.22
CA VAL A 48 7.86 5.13 0.78
C VAL A 48 6.45 5.66 0.47
N GLU A 49 6.21 6.95 0.71
CA GLU A 49 4.95 7.59 0.37
C GLU A 49 4.61 7.43 -1.12
N LYS A 50 5.55 7.74 -2.00
CA LYS A 50 5.36 7.62 -3.46
C LYS A 50 5.04 6.19 -3.89
N VAL A 51 5.73 5.20 -3.32
CA VAL A 51 5.50 3.78 -3.63
C VAL A 51 4.13 3.32 -3.14
N LEU A 52 3.73 3.69 -1.91
CA LEU A 52 2.42 3.37 -1.36
C LEU A 52 1.29 4.00 -2.19
N LEU A 53 1.46 5.27 -2.59
CA LEU A 53 0.52 5.96 -3.47
C LEU A 53 0.43 5.27 -4.84
N ALA A 54 1.55 4.82 -5.40
CA ALA A 54 1.56 4.07 -6.65
C ALA A 54 0.79 2.74 -6.54
N TYR A 55 0.89 2.03 -5.41
CA TYR A 55 0.10 0.81 -5.18
C TYR A 55 -1.40 1.07 -5.16
N LEU A 56 -1.85 2.21 -4.61
CA LEU A 56 -3.27 2.59 -4.65
C LEU A 56 -3.80 2.87 -6.07
N GLN A 57 -2.92 3.17 -7.03
CA GLN A 57 -3.29 3.39 -8.43
C GLN A 57 -3.24 2.12 -9.29
N SER A 58 -2.89 0.97 -8.71
CA SER A 58 -2.82 -0.29 -9.45
C SER A 58 -4.22 -0.76 -9.88
N ASP A 59 -4.31 -1.37 -11.06
CA ASP A 59 -5.49 -2.09 -11.52
C ASP A 59 -5.62 -3.47 -10.86
N LYS A 60 -4.58 -3.96 -10.17
CA LYS A 60 -4.56 -5.25 -9.49
C LYS A 60 -5.03 -5.07 -8.05
N THR A 61 -6.23 -5.58 -7.77
CA THR A 61 -6.82 -5.58 -6.41
C THR A 61 -5.83 -6.04 -5.31
N PRO A 62 -5.05 -7.13 -5.47
CA PRO A 62 -4.08 -7.54 -4.45
C PRO A 62 -3.03 -6.48 -4.12
N ILE A 63 -2.54 -5.73 -5.13
CA ILE A 63 -1.55 -4.66 -4.95
C ILE A 63 -2.19 -3.47 -4.23
N VAL A 64 -3.40 -3.07 -4.63
CA VAL A 64 -4.17 -2.01 -3.95
C VAL A 64 -4.40 -2.36 -2.49
N CYS A 65 -4.82 -3.60 -2.21
CA CYS A 65 -5.03 -4.09 -0.85
C CYS A 65 -3.74 -4.02 -0.01
N ASN A 66 -2.58 -4.34 -0.59
CA ASN A 66 -1.29 -4.21 0.08
C ASN A 66 -0.90 -2.74 0.32
N GLY A 67 -1.21 -1.85 -0.63
CA GLY A 67 -1.08 -0.40 -0.44
C GLY A 67 -1.90 0.11 0.75
N ILE A 68 -3.17 -0.33 0.88
CA ILE A 68 -4.04 0.00 2.03
C ILE A 68 -3.45 -0.50 3.34
N ARG A 69 -2.96 -1.75 3.40
CA ARG A 69 -2.30 -2.29 4.59
C ARG A 69 -1.06 -1.46 4.97
N GLY A 70 -0.20 -1.20 3.99
CA GLY A 70 1.04 -0.43 4.20
C GLY A 70 0.76 0.97 4.73
N ILE A 71 -0.20 1.68 4.12
CA ILE A 71 -0.62 3.02 4.59
C ILE A 71 -1.24 2.94 5.99
N GLY A 72 -2.06 1.93 6.26
CA GLY A 72 -2.62 1.71 7.60
C GLY A 72 -1.55 1.57 8.68
N TYR A 73 -0.51 0.76 8.43
CA TYR A 73 0.61 0.59 9.36
C TYR A 73 1.46 1.86 9.48
N LEU A 74 1.71 2.57 8.38
CA LEU A 74 2.41 3.84 8.40
C LEU A 74 1.67 4.89 9.24
N MET A 75 0.37 5.08 9.00
CA MET A 75 -0.43 6.05 9.77
C MET A 75 -0.47 5.69 11.25
N ARG A 76 -0.61 4.39 11.58
CA ARG A 76 -0.53 3.92 12.97
C ARG A 76 0.81 4.30 13.62
N TYR A 77 1.93 4.01 12.95
CA TYR A 77 3.25 4.40 13.45
C TYR A 77 3.37 5.91 13.66
N LEU A 78 2.92 6.72 12.70
CA LEU A 78 2.99 8.18 12.81
C LEU A 78 2.16 8.69 14.00
N LEU A 79 0.94 8.22 14.17
CA LEU A 79 0.06 8.60 15.28
C LEU A 79 0.65 8.18 16.64
N MET A 80 1.17 6.95 16.76
CA MET A 80 1.79 6.46 17.99
C MET A 80 3.05 7.24 18.41
N ASN A 81 3.66 7.98 17.48
CA ASN A 81 4.85 8.79 17.73
C ASN A 81 4.56 10.31 17.65
N ASP A 82 3.29 10.71 17.76
CA ASP A 82 2.84 12.11 17.67
C ASP A 82 3.34 12.84 16.40
N ARG A 83 3.56 12.09 15.32
CA ARG A 83 3.96 12.62 14.01
C ARG A 83 2.73 12.88 13.13
N PRO A 84 2.73 13.96 12.35
CA PRO A 84 1.64 14.25 11.44
C PRO A 84 1.58 13.23 10.30
N ILE A 85 0.36 12.85 9.90
CA ILE A 85 0.13 12.04 8.70
C ILE A 85 0.26 12.94 7.47
N PRO A 86 1.05 12.55 6.44
CA PRO A 86 1.12 13.28 5.17
C PRO A 86 -0.28 13.46 4.54
N PRO A 87 -0.72 14.69 4.23
CA PRO A 87 -2.08 14.94 3.72
C PRO A 87 -2.43 14.17 2.45
N GLN A 88 -1.44 13.95 1.58
CA GLN A 88 -1.63 13.18 0.35
C GLN A 88 -1.91 11.71 0.64
N ILE A 89 -1.21 11.11 1.60
CA ILE A 89 -1.45 9.73 2.02
C ILE A 89 -2.87 9.60 2.59
N LEU A 90 -3.25 10.50 3.50
CA LEU A 90 -4.57 10.48 4.13
C LEU A 90 -5.70 10.63 3.10
N SER A 91 -5.58 11.60 2.19
CA SER A 91 -6.62 11.87 1.19
C SER A 91 -6.81 10.70 0.20
N GLN A 92 -5.72 10.07 -0.24
CA GLN A 92 -5.77 8.93 -1.17
C GLN A 92 -6.26 7.66 -0.47
N PHE A 93 -5.85 7.45 0.78
CA PHE A 93 -6.37 6.38 1.61
C PHE A 93 -7.88 6.51 1.83
N ALA A 94 -8.38 7.69 2.20
CA ALA A 94 -9.81 7.95 2.34
C ALA A 94 -10.58 7.69 1.03
N ARG A 95 -10.01 8.09 -0.12
CA ARG A 95 -10.64 7.87 -1.44
C ARG A 95 -10.79 6.38 -1.78
N SER A 96 -9.93 5.50 -1.26
CA SER A 96 -10.02 4.06 -1.52
C SER A 96 -11.31 3.41 -1.00
N MET A 97 -12.04 4.06 -0.09
CA MET A 97 -13.41 3.66 0.31
C MET A 97 -14.41 3.63 -0.85
N ASN A 98 -14.14 4.43 -1.90
CA ASN A 98 -14.97 4.50 -3.10
C ASN A 98 -14.46 3.62 -4.25
N HIS A 99 -13.47 2.74 -4.02
CA HIS A 99 -12.94 1.86 -5.05
C HIS A 99 -14.02 0.94 -5.64
N SER A 100 -13.91 0.52 -6.89
CA SER A 100 -14.86 -0.42 -7.52
C SER A 100 -14.93 -1.82 -6.89
N SER A 101 -13.96 -2.19 -6.05
CA SER A 101 -13.80 -3.55 -5.52
C SER A 101 -14.29 -3.59 -4.08
N ASN A 102 -15.24 -4.47 -3.79
CA ASN A 102 -15.78 -4.64 -2.44
C ASN A 102 -14.71 -5.11 -1.44
N GLU A 103 -13.75 -5.91 -1.89
CA GLU A 103 -12.63 -6.35 -1.06
C GLU A 103 -11.78 -5.16 -0.59
N VAL A 104 -11.46 -4.26 -1.52
CA VAL A 104 -10.71 -3.01 -1.23
C VAL A 104 -11.48 -2.15 -0.23
N LYS A 105 -12.79 -1.97 -0.43
CA LYS A 105 -13.64 -1.20 0.51
C LYS A 105 -13.67 -1.81 1.90
N GLN A 106 -13.88 -3.13 2.00
CA GLN A 106 -13.93 -3.82 3.29
C GLN A 106 -12.60 -3.74 4.03
N LEU A 107 -11.49 -3.90 3.31
CA LEU A 107 -10.16 -3.77 3.89
C LEU A 107 -9.86 -2.33 4.32
N MET A 108 -10.23 -1.33 3.51
CA MET A 108 -10.12 0.08 3.87
C MET A 108 -10.88 0.36 5.17
N ALA A 109 -12.14 -0.09 5.29
CA ALA A 109 -12.94 0.12 6.50
C ALA A 109 -12.25 -0.44 7.76
N ARG A 110 -11.69 -1.66 7.65
CA ARG A 110 -10.95 -2.29 8.75
C ARG A 110 -9.67 -1.52 9.10
N ALA A 111 -8.91 -1.10 8.09
CA ALA A 111 -7.68 -0.33 8.28
C ALA A 111 -7.97 1.05 8.89
N ALA A 112 -9.04 1.72 8.45
CA ALA A 112 -9.49 2.98 9.04
C ALA A 112 -9.92 2.80 10.50
N GLY A 113 -10.65 1.74 10.83
CA GLY A 113 -11.01 1.40 12.20
C GLY A 113 -9.78 1.17 13.10
N MET A 114 -8.79 0.43 12.60
CA MET A 114 -7.51 0.24 13.31
C MET A 114 -6.79 1.56 13.58
N VAL A 115 -6.67 2.44 12.57
CA VAL A 115 -5.99 3.74 12.71
C VAL A 115 -6.76 4.67 13.65
N ALA A 116 -8.09 4.65 13.61
CA ALA A 116 -8.93 5.49 14.47
C ALA A 116 -8.80 5.14 15.96
N LEU A 117 -8.50 3.88 16.31
CA LEU A 117 -8.25 3.48 17.70
C LEU A 117 -6.93 4.04 18.26
N GLU A 118 -5.98 4.33 17.38
CA GLU A 118 -4.64 4.83 17.72
C GLU A 118 -4.56 6.36 17.64
N ALA A 119 -5.58 6.99 17.05
CA ALA A 119 -5.67 8.45 17.01
C ALA A 119 -6.03 8.96 18.42
N PRO A 120 -5.33 9.98 18.95
CA PRO A 120 -5.73 10.62 20.19
C PRO A 120 -7.16 11.14 20.04
N VAL A 121 -8.05 10.74 20.95
CA VAL A 121 -9.42 11.26 21.01
C VAL A 121 -9.29 12.74 21.34
N VAL A 122 -9.35 13.59 20.32
CA VAL A 122 -9.50 15.03 20.53
C VAL A 122 -10.89 15.21 21.14
N ALA A 123 -10.94 15.25 22.47
CA ALA A 123 -12.07 15.78 23.20
C ALA A 123 -12.23 17.23 22.73
N LYS A 124 -13.25 17.47 21.90
CA LYS A 124 -13.74 18.82 21.65
C LYS A 124 -14.44 19.35 22.88
#